data_AF-A0A7W6S7H0-F1
#
_entry.id   AF-A0A7W6S7H0-F1
#
_cell.length_a   1.000
_cell.length_b   1.000
_cell.length_c   1.000
_cell.angle_alpha   90.00
_cell.angle_beta   90.00
_cell.angle_gamma   90.00
#
_symmetry.space_group_name_H-M   'P 1'
#
loop_
_entity.id
_entity.type
_entity.pdbx_description
1 polymer ?
#
loop_
_entity_poly.entity_id
_entity_poly.type
_entity_poly.pdbx_seq_one_letter_code
_entity_poly.pdbx_strand_id
1 'polypeptide(L)'
;MHDTNSIAAIDADERTIELGALFSEVRALRDRVADEGRSLLESLITGGVEADRLENLCHYLCLRRHDIRPLQRRLMCYGLSSLGRLESRVLPTLDAVLSALSAMQGMTSPYVLPSEAQFFAGEAELSAMTQWLLGSGRPHRRGRIMVTLSGEAATDPDFILDLARRGMDVARINCAHDGPDRWEAMARHVRAAGEKIERRITVLMDIAGPKIRTEAVVADKGAKLTTGDLFRLVASREPYQTEDVRFCAAVSLPEIVERVEPGHKLRYNDGKLEAVVESVSEG
;
A
#
# COMPACT_ATOMS: atom_id res chain seq x y z
N MET A 1 -48.88 -4.02 -34.20
CA MET A 1 -48.63 -4.94 -33.07
C MET A 1 -47.29 -5.61 -33.36
N HIS A 2 -46.20 -4.91 -33.06
CA HIS A 2 -44.84 -5.34 -33.41
C HIS A 2 -44.23 -6.07 -32.21
N ASP A 3 -43.87 -7.34 -32.42
CA ASP A 3 -42.74 -8.12 -31.87
C ASP A 3 -42.10 -7.72 -30.54
N THR A 4 -42.88 -7.45 -29.49
CA THR A 4 -42.37 -7.37 -28.12
C THR A 4 -41.82 -8.71 -27.62
N ASN A 5 -42.30 -9.84 -28.15
CA ASN A 5 -41.81 -11.18 -27.81
C ASN A 5 -40.42 -11.50 -28.40
N SER A 6 -40.06 -10.92 -29.54
CA SER A 6 -38.76 -11.18 -30.18
C SER A 6 -37.64 -10.44 -29.45
N ILE A 7 -37.87 -9.18 -29.07
CA ILE A 7 -36.91 -8.36 -28.33
C ILE A 7 -36.66 -8.92 -26.92
N ALA A 8 -37.71 -9.36 -26.21
CA ALA A 8 -37.58 -9.94 -24.87
C ALA A 8 -36.81 -11.29 -24.86
N ALA A 9 -36.92 -12.08 -25.93
CA ALA A 9 -36.18 -13.34 -26.06
C ALA A 9 -34.69 -13.10 -26.36
N ILE A 10 -34.37 -12.10 -27.19
CA ILE A 10 -32.98 -11.71 -27.50
C ILE A 10 -32.29 -11.16 -26.24
N ASP A 11 -32.96 -10.30 -25.47
CA ASP A 11 -32.43 -9.74 -24.22
C ASP A 11 -32.18 -10.81 -23.14
N ALA A 12 -33.01 -11.86 -23.09
CA ALA A 12 -32.83 -12.99 -22.19
C ALA A 12 -31.63 -13.88 -22.58
N ASP A 13 -31.38 -14.07 -23.88
CA ASP A 13 -30.26 -14.85 -24.39
C ASP A 13 -28.93 -14.10 -24.21
N GLU A 14 -28.90 -12.81 -24.55
CA GLU A 14 -27.74 -11.92 -24.29
C GLU A 14 -27.40 -11.85 -22.79
N ARG A 15 -28.41 -11.73 -21.93
CA ARG A 15 -28.23 -11.76 -20.48
C ARG A 15 -27.63 -13.08 -19.99
N THR A 16 -28.09 -14.20 -20.54
CA THR A 16 -27.58 -15.53 -20.14
C THR A 16 -26.12 -15.69 -20.55
N ILE A 17 -25.77 -15.27 -21.78
CA ILE A 17 -24.40 -15.25 -22.28
C ILE A 17 -23.50 -14.40 -21.38
N GLU A 18 -23.94 -13.19 -21.04
CA GLU A 18 -23.16 -12.26 -20.22
C GLU A 18 -22.96 -12.77 -18.78
N LEU A 19 -23.98 -13.37 -18.17
CA LEU A 19 -23.85 -14.00 -16.84
C LEU A 19 -22.85 -15.17 -16.86
N GLY A 20 -22.86 -15.98 -17.92
CA GLY A 20 -21.89 -17.06 -18.12
C GLY A 20 -20.46 -16.55 -18.33
N ALA A 21 -20.31 -15.44 -19.07
CA ALA A 21 -19.03 -14.77 -19.26
C ALA A 21 -18.49 -14.20 -17.94
N LEU A 22 -19.34 -13.52 -17.16
CA LEU A 22 -18.99 -13.00 -15.83
C LEU A 22 -18.59 -14.12 -14.87
N PHE A 23 -19.33 -15.23 -14.84
CA PHE A 23 -18.99 -16.37 -14.01
C PHE A 23 -17.60 -16.91 -14.36
N SER A 24 -17.33 -17.10 -15.65
CA SER A 24 -16.04 -17.62 -16.13
C SER A 24 -14.88 -16.68 -15.79
N GLU A 25 -15.08 -15.38 -15.91
CA GLU A 25 -14.06 -14.36 -15.62
C GLU A 25 -13.79 -14.23 -14.12
N VAL A 26 -14.82 -14.18 -13.28
CA VAL A 26 -14.67 -14.16 -11.81
C VAL A 26 -13.99 -15.44 -11.34
N ARG A 27 -14.34 -16.61 -11.89
CA ARG A 27 -13.72 -17.89 -11.53
C ARG A 27 -12.24 -17.90 -11.89
N ALA A 28 -11.91 -17.47 -13.11
CA ALA A 28 -10.51 -17.39 -13.54
C ALA A 28 -9.70 -16.40 -12.69
N LEU A 29 -10.29 -15.28 -12.26
CA LEU A 29 -9.67 -14.35 -11.33
C LEU A 29 -9.45 -14.99 -9.95
N ARG A 30 -10.48 -15.65 -9.41
CA ARG A 30 -10.46 -16.33 -8.12
C ARG A 30 -9.38 -17.41 -8.07
N ASP A 31 -9.29 -18.25 -9.10
CA ASP A 31 -8.31 -19.33 -9.17
C ASP A 31 -6.89 -18.79 -9.26
N ARG A 32 -6.65 -17.77 -10.10
CA ARG A 32 -5.35 -17.07 -10.15
C ARG A 32 -4.95 -16.48 -8.80
N VAL A 33 -5.88 -15.78 -8.13
CA VAL A 33 -5.62 -15.18 -6.81
C VAL A 33 -5.28 -16.24 -5.77
N ALA A 34 -6.00 -17.37 -5.76
CA ALA A 34 -5.73 -18.47 -4.83
C ALA A 34 -4.38 -19.14 -5.09
N ASP A 35 -4.05 -19.41 -6.35
CA ASP A 35 -2.80 -20.08 -6.72
C ASP A 35 -1.58 -19.17 -6.50
N GLU A 36 -1.62 -17.92 -7.00
CA GLU A 36 -0.54 -16.95 -6.77
C GLU A 36 -0.40 -16.60 -5.29
N GLY A 37 -1.51 -16.51 -4.56
CA GLY A 37 -1.53 -16.22 -3.13
C GLY A 37 -0.84 -17.31 -2.32
N ARG A 38 -1.05 -18.59 -2.68
CA ARG A 38 -0.36 -19.73 -2.07
C ARG A 38 1.14 -19.66 -2.29
N SER A 39 1.59 -19.43 -3.52
CA SER A 39 3.02 -19.31 -3.82
C SER A 39 3.67 -18.11 -3.11
N LEU A 40 2.96 -16.98 -3.01
CA LEU A 40 3.43 -15.83 -2.26
C LEU A 40 3.53 -16.15 -0.76
N LEU A 41 2.53 -16.80 -0.18
CA LEU A 41 2.53 -17.20 1.22
C LEU A 41 3.72 -18.12 1.54
N GLU A 42 3.97 -19.13 0.70
CA GLU A 42 5.12 -20.04 0.83
C GLU A 42 6.46 -19.28 0.81
N SER A 43 6.59 -18.21 0.02
CA SER A 43 7.79 -17.36 -0.02
C SER A 43 7.96 -16.47 1.22
N LEU A 44 6.87 -16.15 1.92
CA LEU A 44 6.86 -15.23 3.06
C LEU A 44 6.98 -15.96 4.41
N ILE A 45 6.47 -17.18 4.52
CA ILE A 45 6.55 -17.97 5.75
C ILE A 45 7.99 -18.47 5.93
N THR A 46 8.79 -17.63 6.58
CA THR A 46 10.00 -18.02 7.30
C THR A 46 9.78 -17.67 8.77
N GLY A 47 9.63 -18.68 9.64
CA GLY A 47 9.67 -18.49 11.10
C GLY A 47 8.37 -18.06 11.83
N GLY A 48 7.26 -18.81 11.68
CA GLY A 48 6.23 -18.90 12.74
C GLY A 48 5.17 -17.78 12.83
N VAL A 49 4.91 -17.03 11.75
CA VAL A 49 3.78 -16.09 11.70
C VAL A 49 2.46 -16.85 11.51
N GLU A 50 1.37 -16.39 12.16
CA GLU A 50 0.01 -16.93 11.99
C GLU A 50 -0.39 -16.95 10.50
N ALA A 51 -0.56 -18.16 9.95
CA ALA A 51 -0.71 -18.40 8.51
C ALA A 51 -1.95 -17.73 7.91
N ASP A 52 -3.07 -17.73 8.63
CA ASP A 52 -4.39 -17.34 8.09
C ASP A 52 -4.49 -15.84 7.75
N ARG A 53 -3.91 -14.96 8.58
CA ARG A 53 -3.91 -13.51 8.31
C ARG A 53 -3.01 -13.17 7.13
N LEU A 54 -1.86 -13.83 7.04
CA LEU A 54 -0.96 -13.68 5.92
C LEU A 54 -1.57 -14.21 4.63
N GLU A 55 -2.34 -15.30 4.70
CA GLU A 55 -3.01 -15.88 3.54
C GLU A 55 -3.96 -14.87 2.88
N ASN A 56 -4.89 -14.26 3.63
CA ASN A 56 -5.78 -13.26 3.04
C ASN A 56 -5.02 -12.01 2.54
N LEU A 57 -3.94 -11.60 3.22
CA LEU A 57 -3.07 -10.53 2.71
C LEU A 57 -2.44 -10.91 1.37
N CYS A 58 -1.94 -12.14 1.21
CA CYS A 58 -1.38 -12.63 -0.04
C CYS A 58 -2.44 -12.61 -1.15
N HIS A 59 -3.64 -13.11 -0.88
CA HIS A 59 -4.77 -13.02 -1.81
C HIS A 59 -5.07 -11.57 -2.22
N TYR A 60 -5.07 -10.64 -1.26
CA TYR A 60 -5.33 -9.24 -1.55
C TYR A 60 -4.24 -8.61 -2.43
N LEU A 61 -2.97 -8.88 -2.13
CA LEU A 61 -1.84 -8.40 -2.93
C LEU A 61 -1.85 -8.96 -4.35
N CYS A 62 -2.17 -10.24 -4.54
CA CYS A 62 -2.32 -10.87 -5.84
C CYS A 62 -3.49 -10.25 -6.63
N LEU A 63 -4.65 -10.06 -5.99
CA LEU A 63 -5.79 -9.40 -6.64
C LEU A 63 -5.42 -8.00 -7.17
N ARG A 64 -4.64 -7.23 -6.40
CA ARG A 64 -4.21 -5.87 -6.76
C ARG A 64 -3.27 -5.81 -7.99
N ARG A 65 -2.77 -6.95 -8.47
CA ARG A 65 -1.99 -7.06 -9.72
C ARG A 65 -2.86 -7.07 -10.97
N HIS A 66 -4.18 -7.24 -10.82
CA HIS A 66 -5.12 -7.30 -11.92
C HIS A 66 -5.96 -6.02 -12.02
N ASP A 67 -6.19 -5.55 -13.25
CA ASP A 67 -7.17 -4.50 -13.49
C ASP A 67 -8.58 -5.08 -13.51
N ILE A 68 -9.25 -5.06 -12.36
CA ILE A 68 -10.61 -5.58 -12.21
C ILE A 68 -11.69 -4.54 -12.53
N ARG A 69 -11.35 -3.29 -12.88
CA ARG A 69 -12.34 -2.22 -13.10
C ARG A 69 -13.38 -2.56 -14.18
N PRO A 70 -13.01 -3.17 -15.33
CA PRO A 70 -13.99 -3.61 -16.32
C PRO A 70 -14.99 -4.63 -15.74
N LEU A 71 -14.47 -5.63 -15.01
CA LEU A 71 -15.28 -6.65 -14.35
C LEU A 71 -16.23 -6.05 -13.31
N GLN A 72 -15.74 -5.12 -12.47
CA GLN A 72 -16.55 -4.43 -11.46
C GLN A 72 -17.75 -3.71 -12.07
N ARG A 73 -17.55 -2.98 -13.18
CA ARG A 73 -18.62 -2.26 -13.86
C ARG A 73 -19.70 -3.22 -14.36
N ARG A 74 -19.31 -4.34 -14.95
CA ARG A 74 -20.25 -5.34 -15.49
C ARG A 74 -21.01 -6.06 -14.37
N LEU A 75 -20.34 -6.44 -13.28
CA LEU A 75 -21.00 -7.01 -12.09
C LEU A 75 -22.06 -6.05 -11.50
N MET A 76 -21.74 -4.77 -11.42
CA MET A 76 -22.66 -3.75 -10.87
C MET A 76 -23.93 -3.59 -11.71
N CYS A 77 -23.89 -3.79 -13.03
CA CYS A 77 -25.09 -3.77 -13.88
C CYS A 77 -26.12 -4.84 -13.46
N TYR A 78 -25.67 -5.90 -12.79
CA TYR A 78 -26.51 -6.99 -12.28
C TYR A 78 -26.80 -6.90 -10.78
N GLY A 79 -26.45 -5.77 -10.13
CA GLY A 79 -26.64 -5.58 -8.68
C GLY A 79 -25.68 -6.40 -7.81
N LEU A 80 -24.63 -6.97 -8.40
CA LEU A 80 -23.62 -7.75 -7.68
C LEU A 80 -22.55 -6.84 -7.06
N SER A 81 -21.76 -7.43 -6.16
CA SER A 81 -20.66 -6.74 -5.48
C SER A 81 -19.72 -6.06 -6.47
N SER A 82 -19.36 -4.81 -6.19
CA SER A 82 -18.32 -4.08 -6.91
C SER A 82 -16.91 -4.55 -6.54
N LEU A 83 -16.77 -5.55 -5.67
CA LEU A 83 -15.48 -6.06 -5.20
C LEU A 83 -14.61 -4.98 -4.50
N GLY A 84 -15.18 -3.84 -4.14
CA GLY A 84 -14.43 -2.70 -3.59
C GLY A 84 -14.22 -2.72 -2.08
N ARG A 85 -14.75 -3.72 -1.36
CA ARG A 85 -14.67 -3.85 0.11
C ARG A 85 -14.37 -5.29 0.56
N LEU A 86 -13.51 -5.98 -0.20
CA LEU A 86 -13.16 -7.40 0.01
C LEU A 86 -11.85 -7.59 0.75
N GLU A 87 -11.15 -6.52 1.13
CA GLU A 87 -9.76 -6.54 1.62
C GLU A 87 -9.58 -7.50 2.80
N SER A 88 -10.60 -7.68 3.63
CA SER A 88 -10.59 -8.57 4.79
C SER A 88 -11.05 -10.02 4.50
N ARG A 89 -11.42 -10.34 3.25
CA ARG A 89 -12.04 -11.62 2.84
C ARG A 89 -12.07 -11.77 1.31
N VAL A 90 -10.91 -11.85 0.69
CA VAL A 90 -10.77 -11.83 -0.78
C VAL A 90 -11.48 -13.02 -1.43
N LEU A 91 -11.03 -14.25 -1.13
CA LEU A 91 -11.63 -15.46 -1.72
C LEU A 91 -13.10 -15.65 -1.30
N PRO A 92 -13.51 -15.48 -0.03
CA PRO A 92 -14.92 -15.60 0.33
C PRO A 92 -15.83 -14.65 -0.46
N THR A 93 -15.36 -13.41 -0.75
CA THR A 93 -16.15 -12.47 -1.55
C THR A 93 -16.28 -12.92 -3.01
N LEU A 94 -15.20 -13.44 -3.60
CA LEU A 94 -15.23 -13.98 -4.97
C LEU A 94 -16.13 -15.22 -5.06
N ASP A 95 -16.01 -16.13 -4.10
CA ASP A 95 -16.85 -17.32 -3.98
C ASP A 95 -18.34 -16.92 -3.83
N ALA A 96 -18.64 -15.88 -3.05
CA ALA A 96 -20.01 -15.36 -2.91
C ALA A 96 -20.58 -14.76 -4.20
N VAL A 97 -19.76 -14.05 -4.99
CA VAL A 97 -20.16 -13.55 -6.31
C VAL A 97 -20.40 -14.71 -7.28
N LEU A 98 -19.54 -15.75 -7.25
CA LEU A 98 -19.72 -16.95 -8.06
C LEU A 98 -21.00 -17.70 -7.68
N SER A 99 -21.33 -17.82 -6.39
CA SER A 99 -22.60 -18.39 -5.94
C SER A 99 -23.81 -17.60 -6.42
N ALA A 100 -23.75 -16.26 -6.37
CA ALA A 100 -24.82 -15.41 -6.90
C ALA A 100 -24.99 -15.57 -8.41
N LEU A 101 -23.89 -15.57 -9.17
CA LEU A 101 -23.91 -15.80 -10.62
C LEU A 101 -24.44 -17.18 -10.99
N SER A 102 -24.11 -18.24 -10.23
CA SER A 102 -24.69 -19.57 -10.42
C SER A 102 -26.22 -19.55 -10.20
N ALA A 103 -26.68 -18.93 -9.11
CA ALA A 103 -28.10 -18.83 -8.80
C ALA A 103 -28.88 -18.05 -9.88
N MET A 104 -28.32 -16.96 -10.41
CA MET A 104 -28.93 -16.18 -11.50
C MET A 104 -29.08 -16.97 -12.81
N GLN A 105 -28.27 -18.01 -13.00
CA GLN A 105 -28.32 -18.93 -14.14
C GLN A 105 -29.12 -20.22 -13.84
N GLY A 106 -29.72 -20.34 -12.64
CA GLY A 106 -30.42 -21.56 -12.22
C GLY A 106 -29.49 -22.76 -11.97
N MET A 107 -28.21 -22.53 -11.76
CA MET A 107 -27.19 -23.56 -11.50
C MET A 107 -26.90 -23.70 -10.01
N THR A 108 -26.53 -24.91 -9.60
CA THR A 108 -25.97 -25.14 -8.26
C THR A 108 -24.58 -24.52 -8.17
N SER A 109 -24.33 -23.74 -7.13
CA SER A 109 -23.00 -23.17 -6.90
C SER A 109 -21.99 -24.25 -6.50
N PRO A 110 -20.76 -24.23 -7.05
CA PRO A 110 -19.69 -25.12 -6.60
C PRO A 110 -19.03 -24.65 -5.29
N TYR A 111 -19.39 -23.46 -4.79
CA TYR A 111 -18.80 -22.88 -3.58
C TYR A 111 -19.77 -22.91 -2.42
N VAL A 112 -19.26 -23.25 -1.23
CA VAL A 112 -20.04 -23.22 0.01
C VAL A 112 -19.96 -21.82 0.60
N LEU A 113 -21.11 -21.16 0.75
CA LEU A 113 -21.17 -19.86 1.39
C LEU A 113 -20.92 -20.02 2.90
N PRO A 114 -19.97 -19.25 3.48
CA PRO A 114 -19.77 -19.24 4.92
C PRO A 114 -20.96 -18.57 5.63
N SER A 115 -21.08 -18.82 6.94
CA SER A 115 -21.99 -18.02 7.78
C SER A 115 -21.61 -16.54 7.77
N GLU A 116 -22.54 -15.65 8.12
CA GLU A 116 -22.27 -14.21 8.21
C GLU A 116 -21.09 -13.92 9.16
N ALA A 117 -21.05 -14.57 10.33
CA ALA A 117 -19.96 -14.41 11.28
C ALA A 117 -18.59 -14.79 10.68
N GLN A 118 -18.52 -15.89 9.92
CA GLN A 118 -17.29 -16.32 9.23
C GLN A 118 -16.93 -15.37 8.09
N PHE A 119 -17.92 -14.90 7.32
CA PHE A 119 -17.70 -13.95 6.23
C PHE A 119 -17.16 -12.61 6.76
N PHE A 120 -17.63 -12.13 7.90
CA PHE A 120 -17.22 -10.86 8.50
C PHE A 120 -16.12 -10.96 9.57
N ALA A 121 -15.54 -12.15 9.81
CA ALA A 121 -14.50 -12.37 10.81
C ALA A 121 -13.31 -11.41 10.65
N GLY A 122 -12.80 -11.23 9.42
CA GLY A 122 -11.68 -10.34 9.15
C GLY A 122 -11.95 -8.86 9.50
N GLU A 123 -13.20 -8.38 9.38
CA GLU A 123 -13.55 -7.03 9.84
C GLU A 123 -13.55 -6.91 11.35
N ALA A 124 -14.07 -7.92 12.04
CA ALA A 124 -14.07 -7.98 13.50
C ALA A 124 -12.63 -8.00 14.04
N GLU A 125 -11.76 -8.79 13.43
CA GLU A 125 -10.33 -8.83 13.75
C GLU A 125 -9.63 -7.50 13.48
N LEU A 126 -9.85 -6.88 12.32
CA LEU A 126 -9.29 -5.56 12.00
C LEU A 126 -9.74 -4.49 13.01
N SER A 127 -11.01 -4.53 13.43
CA SER A 127 -11.55 -3.63 14.45
C SER A 127 -10.88 -3.86 15.81
N ALA A 128 -10.74 -5.12 16.24
CA ALA A 128 -10.07 -5.47 17.49
C ALA A 128 -8.59 -5.04 17.48
N MET A 129 -7.87 -5.33 16.39
CA MET A 129 -6.45 -4.97 16.25
C MET A 129 -6.25 -3.46 16.18
N THR A 130 -7.16 -2.74 15.51
CA THR A 130 -7.16 -1.26 15.49
C THR A 130 -7.30 -0.69 16.90
N GLN A 131 -8.20 -1.25 17.72
CA GLN A 131 -8.39 -0.80 19.10
C GLN A 131 -7.19 -1.15 19.97
N TRP A 132 -6.62 -2.34 19.78
CA TRP A 132 -5.42 -2.76 20.51
C TRP A 132 -4.21 -1.87 20.20
N LEU A 133 -3.97 -1.58 18.91
CA LEU A 133 -2.79 -0.82 18.46
C LEU A 133 -2.92 0.69 18.69
N LEU A 134 -4.09 1.25 18.38
CA LEU A 134 -4.32 2.69 18.34
C LEU A 134 -5.22 3.22 19.47
N GLY A 135 -5.69 2.34 20.36
CA GLY A 135 -6.64 2.69 21.42
C GLY A 135 -8.08 2.82 20.93
N SER A 136 -8.98 3.09 21.87
CA SER A 136 -10.41 3.26 21.61
C SER A 136 -10.72 4.44 20.69
N GLY A 137 -11.85 4.35 19.97
CA GLY A 137 -12.31 5.39 19.07
C GLY A 137 -12.88 6.59 19.80
N ARG A 138 -12.94 7.74 19.10
CA ARG A 138 -13.70 8.87 19.60
C ARG A 138 -15.19 8.62 19.34
N PRO A 139 -16.09 9.07 20.24
CA PRO A 139 -17.54 8.88 20.06
C PRO A 139 -18.06 9.38 18.70
N HIS A 140 -17.44 10.44 18.15
CA HIS A 140 -17.87 11.10 16.92
C HIS A 140 -17.02 10.75 15.68
N ARG A 141 -15.99 9.90 15.81
CA ARG A 141 -15.19 9.46 14.65
C ARG A 141 -14.54 8.11 14.85
N ARG A 142 -14.63 7.28 13.80
CA ARG A 142 -13.95 5.97 13.73
C ARG A 142 -12.45 6.10 13.47
N GLY A 143 -12.03 7.06 12.65
CA GLY A 143 -10.62 7.28 12.31
C GLY A 143 -9.77 7.72 13.51
N ARG A 144 -8.45 7.65 13.38
CA ARG A 144 -7.47 8.23 14.32
C ARG A 144 -6.70 9.34 13.63
N ILE A 145 -6.37 10.40 14.36
CA ILE A 145 -5.59 11.51 13.82
C ILE A 145 -4.13 11.29 14.21
N MET A 146 -3.29 11.05 13.20
CA MET A 146 -1.85 11.02 13.33
C MET A 146 -1.27 12.38 12.95
N VAL A 147 -0.41 12.94 13.80
CA VAL A 147 0.31 14.19 13.52
C VAL A 147 1.79 13.87 13.46
N THR A 148 2.46 14.28 12.39
CA THR A 148 3.93 14.22 12.33
C THR A 148 4.48 15.41 13.09
N LEU A 149 5.28 15.13 14.12
CA LEU A 149 5.87 16.18 14.95
C LEU A 149 6.99 16.88 14.19
N SER A 150 6.99 18.21 14.25
CA SER A 150 8.13 19.03 13.84
C SER A 150 9.17 19.08 14.95
N GLY A 151 10.39 19.55 14.64
CA GLY A 151 11.44 19.73 15.64
C GLY A 151 11.05 20.62 16.83
N GLU A 152 10.10 21.56 16.64
CA GLU A 152 9.56 22.43 17.69
C GLU A 152 8.94 21.63 18.84
N ALA A 153 8.35 20.47 18.54
CA ALA A 153 7.76 19.58 19.53
C ALA A 153 8.77 19.05 20.57
N ALA A 154 10.07 19.08 20.26
CA ALA A 154 11.12 18.71 21.20
C ALA A 154 11.42 19.80 22.25
N THR A 155 11.07 21.05 21.98
CA THR A 155 11.39 22.21 22.83
C THR A 155 10.16 22.92 23.38
N ASP A 156 8.99 22.70 22.79
CA ASP A 156 7.72 23.28 23.22
C ASP A 156 6.72 22.17 23.65
N PRO A 157 6.56 21.91 24.96
CA PRO A 157 5.56 20.97 25.46
C PRO A 157 4.11 21.48 25.32
N ASP A 158 3.88 22.79 25.29
CA ASP A 158 2.54 23.37 25.17
C ASP A 158 1.99 23.22 23.75
N PHE A 159 2.87 23.26 22.74
CA PHE A 159 2.52 22.90 21.36
C PHE A 159 1.92 21.48 21.28
N ILE A 160 2.55 20.49 21.91
CA ILE A 160 2.04 19.11 21.93
C ILE A 160 0.71 19.02 22.69
N LEU A 161 0.57 19.75 23.79
CA LEU A 161 -0.68 19.79 24.55
C LEU A 161 -1.84 20.37 23.73
N ASP A 162 -1.59 21.42 22.94
CA ASP A 162 -2.60 21.99 22.04
C ASP A 162 -3.01 20.98 20.96
N LEU A 163 -2.05 20.30 20.31
CA LEU A 163 -2.34 19.22 19.35
C LEU A 163 -3.17 18.08 19.99
N ALA A 164 -2.82 17.71 21.22
CA ALA A 164 -3.52 16.69 22.00
C ALA A 164 -4.97 17.08 22.28
N ARG A 165 -5.21 18.34 22.68
CA ARG A 165 -6.56 18.91 22.91
C ARG A 165 -7.37 18.97 21.61
N ARG A 166 -6.74 19.35 20.49
CA ARG A 166 -7.40 19.50 19.20
C ARG A 166 -7.80 18.20 18.52
N GLY A 167 -7.18 17.07 18.85
CA GLY A 167 -7.55 15.84 18.16
C GLY A 167 -6.50 14.76 18.04
N MET A 168 -5.23 15.04 18.31
CA MET A 168 -4.15 14.09 18.04
C MET A 168 -4.33 12.80 18.86
N ASP A 169 -4.34 11.66 18.18
CA ASP A 169 -4.37 10.32 18.81
C ASP A 169 -3.03 9.60 18.67
N VAL A 170 -2.29 9.90 17.59
CA VAL A 170 -0.96 9.35 17.34
C VAL A 170 0.02 10.50 17.05
N ALA A 171 1.11 10.55 17.80
CA ALA A 171 2.25 11.40 17.52
C ALA A 171 3.29 10.60 16.72
N ARG A 172 3.50 10.95 15.46
CA ARG A 172 4.53 10.37 14.60
C ARG A 172 5.82 11.15 14.75
N ILE A 173 6.87 10.47 15.21
CA ILE A 173 8.25 10.97 15.22
C ILE A 173 8.92 10.39 13.98
N ASN A 174 9.28 11.25 13.03
CA ASN A 174 9.96 10.83 11.80
C ASN A 174 11.47 10.78 12.04
N CYS A 175 12.00 9.58 12.26
CA CYS A 175 13.41 9.36 12.57
C CYS A 175 14.35 9.53 11.36
N ALA A 176 13.83 9.93 10.18
CA ALA A 176 14.67 10.40 9.07
C ALA A 176 15.24 11.81 9.30
N HIS A 177 14.75 12.50 10.34
CA HIS A 177 15.20 13.82 10.75
C HIS A 177 15.45 13.84 12.25
N ASP A 178 16.20 14.84 12.71
CA ASP A 178 16.56 15.01 14.11
C ASP A 178 17.40 13.84 14.67
N GLY A 179 17.59 13.82 15.99
CA GLY A 179 18.38 12.79 16.66
C GLY A 179 17.72 12.28 17.93
N PRO A 180 18.30 11.23 18.55
CA PRO A 180 17.73 10.53 19.70
C PRO A 180 17.25 11.45 20.83
N ASP A 181 18.05 12.45 21.21
CA ASP A 181 17.73 13.38 22.29
C ASP A 181 16.43 14.17 22.02
N ARG A 182 16.23 14.60 20.77
CA ARG A 182 15.00 15.32 20.36
C ARG A 182 13.82 14.38 20.32
N TRP A 183 13.99 13.16 19.81
CA TRP A 183 12.93 12.15 19.78
C TRP A 183 12.47 11.78 21.20
N GLU A 184 13.42 11.64 22.13
CA GLU A 184 13.11 11.37 23.54
C GLU A 184 12.33 12.52 24.17
N ALA A 185 12.76 13.77 23.95
CA ALA A 185 12.05 14.95 24.44
C ALA A 185 10.60 15.01 23.89
N MET A 186 10.42 14.81 22.59
CA MET A 186 9.09 14.73 21.96
C MET A 186 8.23 13.64 22.60
N ALA A 187 8.77 12.43 22.79
CA ALA A 187 8.04 11.33 23.41
C ALA A 187 7.62 11.65 24.85
N ARG A 188 8.52 12.29 25.63
CA ARG A 188 8.24 12.73 27.00
C ARG A 188 7.12 13.76 27.05
N HIS A 189 7.16 14.76 26.18
CA HIS A 189 6.10 15.77 26.07
C HIS A 189 4.76 15.15 25.66
N VAL A 190 4.74 14.19 24.73
CA VAL A 190 3.52 13.46 24.35
C VAL A 190 2.92 12.69 25.53
N ARG A 191 3.75 12.05 26.36
CA ARG A 191 3.29 11.35 27.57
C ARG A 191 2.67 12.32 28.57
N ALA A 192 3.37 13.42 28.88
CA ALA A 192 2.87 14.45 29.79
C ALA A 192 1.57 15.10 29.28
N ALA A 193 1.47 15.35 27.97
CA ALA A 193 0.23 15.86 27.38
C ALA A 193 -0.93 14.87 27.52
N GLY A 194 -0.67 13.57 27.30
CA GLY A 194 -1.67 12.51 27.47
C GLY A 194 -2.19 12.39 28.91
N GLU A 195 -1.31 12.51 29.91
CA GLU A 195 -1.69 12.56 31.32
C GLU A 195 -2.59 13.77 31.61
N LYS A 196 -2.21 14.97 31.14
CA LYS A 196 -2.98 16.21 31.34
C LYS A 196 -4.38 16.18 30.73
N ILE A 197 -4.62 15.37 29.70
CA ILE A 197 -5.93 15.24 29.06
C ILE A 197 -6.62 13.90 29.36
N GLU A 198 -6.07 13.13 30.31
CA GLU A 198 -6.57 11.81 30.73
C GLU A 198 -6.80 10.85 29.55
N ARG A 199 -5.91 10.89 28.56
CA ARG A 199 -6.03 10.08 27.34
C ARG A 199 -4.67 9.66 26.82
N ARG A 200 -4.54 8.36 26.55
CA ARG A 200 -3.36 7.81 25.89
C ARG A 200 -3.21 8.38 24.47
N ILE A 201 -2.01 8.89 24.17
CA ILE A 201 -1.58 9.25 22.82
C ILE A 201 -0.48 8.27 22.42
N THR A 202 -0.70 7.54 21.32
CA THR A 202 0.30 6.60 20.81
C THR A 202 1.48 7.37 20.23
N VAL A 203 2.71 6.95 20.55
CA VAL A 203 3.92 7.47 19.89
C VAL A 203 4.32 6.44 18.84
N LEU A 204 4.34 6.86 17.58
CA LEU A 204 4.80 6.07 16.46
C LEU A 204 6.20 6.54 16.07
N MET A 205 7.19 5.68 16.27
CA MET A 205 8.55 5.89 15.78
C MET A 205 8.62 5.43 14.32
N ASP A 206 8.65 6.38 13.38
CA ASP A 206 8.76 6.09 11.97
C ASP A 206 10.23 6.08 11.55
N ILE A 207 10.77 4.88 11.43
CA ILE A 207 12.16 4.66 11.02
C ILE A 207 12.37 5.08 9.57
N ALA A 208 13.52 5.69 9.27
CA ALA A 208 13.82 6.19 7.93
C ALA A 208 13.76 5.11 6.84
N GLY A 209 14.00 3.85 7.20
CA GLY A 209 14.21 2.73 6.29
C GLY A 209 15.53 2.87 5.51
N PRO A 210 15.84 1.94 4.60
CA PRO A 210 17.01 2.01 3.73
C PRO A 210 16.79 3.03 2.60
N LYS A 211 16.47 4.28 2.94
CA LYS A 211 16.30 5.34 1.94
C LYS A 211 17.65 5.70 1.37
N ILE A 212 17.85 5.30 0.12
CA ILE A 212 19.00 5.69 -0.69
C ILE A 212 18.85 7.19 -1.01
N ARG A 213 19.76 8.00 -0.50
CA ARG A 213 19.82 9.44 -0.72
C ARG A 213 20.98 9.78 -1.63
N THR A 214 20.77 10.78 -2.47
CA THR A 214 21.87 11.51 -3.10
C THR A 214 22.50 12.39 -2.02
N GLU A 215 23.83 12.31 -1.88
CA GLU A 215 24.58 13.11 -0.92
C GLU A 215 25.24 14.31 -1.62
N ALA A 216 26.52 14.55 -1.39
CA ALA A 216 27.26 15.61 -2.05
C ALA A 216 27.11 15.50 -3.57
N VAL A 217 26.84 16.64 -4.21
CA VAL A 217 26.72 16.77 -5.67
C VAL A 217 27.74 17.79 -6.13
N VAL A 218 28.49 17.45 -7.17
CA VAL A 218 29.42 18.34 -7.86
C VAL A 218 28.94 18.54 -9.29
N ALA A 219 28.79 19.81 -9.66
CA ALA A 219 28.44 20.27 -11.00
C ALA A 219 28.94 21.71 -11.19
N ASP A 220 28.96 22.18 -12.44
CA ASP A 220 29.30 23.58 -12.72
C ASP A 220 28.27 24.51 -12.08
N LYS A 221 28.72 25.67 -11.61
CA LYS A 221 27.86 26.64 -10.93
C LYS A 221 26.70 27.06 -11.85
N GLY A 222 25.47 26.77 -11.41
CA GLY A 222 24.25 27.09 -12.17
C GLY A 222 23.92 26.13 -13.31
N ALA A 223 24.69 25.04 -13.47
CA ALA A 223 24.37 24.01 -14.45
C ALA A 223 23.02 23.35 -14.14
N LYS A 224 22.28 23.05 -15.20
CA LYS A 224 21.02 22.31 -15.14
C LYS A 224 21.21 20.99 -15.85
N LEU A 225 20.85 19.91 -15.17
CA LEU A 225 20.80 18.59 -15.77
C LEU A 225 19.58 18.52 -16.70
N THR A 226 19.82 18.12 -17.95
CA THR A 226 18.84 17.99 -19.04
C THR A 226 18.86 16.57 -19.60
N THR A 227 17.82 16.22 -20.38
CA THR A 227 17.73 14.91 -21.01
C THR A 227 18.89 14.70 -21.99
N GLY A 228 19.60 13.59 -21.84
CA GLY A 228 20.79 13.24 -22.62
C GLY A 228 22.11 13.56 -21.93
N ASP A 229 22.10 14.31 -20.83
CA ASP A 229 23.31 14.55 -20.04
C ASP A 229 23.75 13.28 -19.31
N LEU A 230 25.06 13.07 -19.25
CA LEU A 230 25.67 12.03 -18.43
C LEU A 230 25.71 12.47 -16.96
N PHE A 231 25.26 11.58 -16.08
CA PHE A 231 25.25 11.76 -14.63
C PHE A 231 25.99 10.60 -13.96
N ARG A 232 27.03 10.90 -13.19
CA ARG A 232 27.80 9.91 -12.45
C ARG A 232 27.29 9.77 -11.02
N LEU A 233 27.08 8.54 -10.57
CA LEU A 233 26.84 8.20 -9.17
C LEU A 233 28.08 7.49 -8.62
N VAL A 234 28.58 7.92 -7.47
CA VAL A 234 29.77 7.34 -6.83
C VAL A 234 29.43 6.73 -5.47
N ALA A 235 30.02 5.57 -5.16
CA ALA A 235 29.71 4.76 -3.98
C ALA A 235 30.42 5.27 -2.72
N SER A 236 31.76 5.20 -2.68
CA SER A 236 32.55 5.44 -1.45
C SER A 236 33.64 6.50 -1.62
N ARG A 237 33.48 7.41 -2.60
CA ARG A 237 34.45 8.47 -2.88
C ARG A 237 33.77 9.82 -3.01
N GLU A 238 34.56 10.88 -2.89
CA GLU A 238 34.07 12.23 -3.13
C GLU A 238 33.62 12.39 -4.60
N PRO A 239 32.46 13.02 -4.86
CA PRO A 239 32.03 13.28 -6.22
C PRO A 239 33.00 14.23 -6.93
N TYR A 240 33.23 13.97 -8.22
CA TYR A 240 34.11 14.78 -9.06
C TYR A 240 33.64 14.84 -10.51
N GLN A 241 34.12 15.84 -11.24
CA GLN A 241 33.81 16.07 -12.66
C GLN A 241 34.93 15.56 -13.57
N THR A 242 34.58 15.15 -14.78
CA THR A 242 35.52 14.92 -15.89
C THR A 242 35.12 15.78 -17.09
N GLU A 243 35.91 15.78 -18.16
CA GLU A 243 35.53 16.47 -19.41
C GLU A 243 34.20 15.91 -19.95
N ASP A 244 34.05 14.58 -19.93
CA ASP A 244 32.86 13.89 -20.46
C ASP A 244 31.65 13.89 -19.52
N VAL A 245 31.87 14.03 -18.20
CA VAL A 245 30.78 13.90 -17.20
C VAL A 245 30.87 15.04 -16.21
N ARG A 246 29.99 16.03 -16.42
CA ARG A 246 29.96 17.29 -15.66
C ARG A 246 29.10 17.23 -14.39
N PHE A 247 28.24 16.21 -14.26
CA PHE A 247 27.37 16.04 -13.10
C PHE A 247 27.73 14.76 -12.35
N CYS A 248 28.03 14.88 -11.06
CA CYS A 248 28.44 13.75 -10.24
C CYS A 248 27.86 13.86 -8.83
N ALA A 249 27.39 12.75 -8.26
CA ALA A 249 26.88 12.72 -6.90
C ALA A 249 27.32 11.47 -6.14
N ALA A 250 27.48 11.59 -4.82
CA ALA A 250 27.65 10.47 -3.92
C ALA A 250 26.29 9.89 -3.50
N VAL A 251 26.29 8.64 -3.03
CA VAL A 251 25.09 7.93 -2.59
C VAL A 251 25.22 7.45 -1.15
N SER A 252 24.14 7.59 -0.38
CA SER A 252 24.13 7.24 1.05
C SER A 252 24.14 5.73 1.34
N LEU A 253 24.03 4.90 0.30
CA LEU A 253 24.09 3.44 0.40
C LEU A 253 24.97 2.91 -0.75
N PRO A 254 26.29 2.81 -0.55
CA PRO A 254 27.26 2.41 -1.57
C PRO A 254 26.91 1.09 -2.29
N GLU A 255 26.32 0.14 -1.56
CA GLU A 255 25.94 -1.19 -2.03
C GLU A 255 24.92 -1.16 -3.18
N ILE A 256 24.25 -0.03 -3.41
CA ILE A 256 23.38 0.11 -4.59
C ILE A 256 24.17 0.07 -5.89
N VAL A 257 25.40 0.59 -5.90
CA VAL A 257 26.24 0.64 -7.11
C VAL A 257 26.68 -0.77 -7.51
N GLU A 258 26.85 -1.67 -6.55
CA GLU A 258 27.17 -3.08 -6.79
C GLU A 258 25.97 -3.90 -7.32
N ARG A 259 24.76 -3.35 -7.21
CA ARG A 259 23.50 -4.03 -7.60
C ARG A 259 22.88 -3.49 -8.88
N VAL A 260 23.49 -2.48 -9.48
CA VAL A 260 23.02 -1.92 -10.75
C VAL A 260 23.79 -2.53 -11.91
N GLU A 261 23.08 -2.77 -13.01
CA GLU A 261 23.63 -3.28 -14.25
C GLU A 261 23.25 -2.33 -15.40
N PRO A 262 24.03 -2.28 -16.49
CA PRO A 262 23.65 -1.53 -17.67
C PRO A 262 22.22 -1.85 -18.12
N GLY A 263 21.44 -0.81 -18.40
CA GLY A 263 20.01 -0.91 -18.73
C GLY A 263 19.07 -0.80 -17.52
N HIS A 264 19.55 -0.92 -16.28
CA HIS A 264 18.72 -0.64 -15.10
C HIS A 264 18.27 0.83 -15.05
N LYS A 265 17.05 1.04 -14.57
CA LYS A 265 16.47 2.38 -14.39
C LYS A 265 16.70 2.88 -12.98
N LEU A 266 17.30 4.05 -12.86
CA LEU A 266 17.48 4.76 -11.59
C LEU A 266 16.59 6.00 -11.54
N ARG A 267 15.87 6.16 -10.43
CA ARG A 267 14.95 7.27 -10.23
C ARG A 267 15.42 8.15 -9.09
N TYR A 268 15.47 9.45 -9.33
CA TYR A 268 15.89 10.45 -8.36
C TYR A 268 14.75 11.40 -8.05
N ASN A 269 14.78 12.00 -6.85
CA ASN A 269 13.83 13.02 -6.41
C ASN A 269 12.36 12.59 -6.60
N ASP A 270 11.99 11.47 -5.96
CA ASP A 270 10.65 10.88 -6.03
C ASP A 270 10.17 10.57 -7.47
N GLY A 271 11.11 10.23 -8.37
CA GLY A 271 10.82 9.85 -9.75
C GLY A 271 10.71 11.03 -10.73
N LYS A 272 11.04 12.26 -10.31
CA LYS A 272 11.08 13.43 -11.19
C LYS A 272 12.18 13.34 -12.24
N LEU A 273 13.25 12.62 -11.94
CA LEU A 273 14.34 12.31 -12.87
C LEU A 273 14.46 10.80 -12.98
N GLU A 274 14.57 10.31 -14.21
CA GLU A 274 14.87 8.91 -14.53
C GLU A 274 16.15 8.90 -15.37
N ALA A 275 17.09 8.03 -14.99
CA ALA A 275 18.29 7.74 -15.73
C ALA A 275 18.33 6.24 -16.05
N VAL A 276 19.01 5.90 -17.13
CA VAL A 276 19.35 4.52 -17.48
C VAL A 276 20.84 4.35 -17.24
N VAL A 277 21.22 3.26 -16.56
CA VAL A 277 22.62 2.94 -16.34
C VAL A 277 23.25 2.62 -17.68
N GLU A 278 24.20 3.43 -18.14
CA GLU A 278 24.94 3.17 -19.39
C GLU A 278 26.14 2.27 -19.16
N SER A 279 26.86 2.48 -18.06
CA SER A 279 28.03 1.69 -17.69
C SER A 279 28.23 1.63 -16.19
N VAL A 280 28.93 0.59 -15.74
CA VAL A 280 29.41 0.42 -14.36
C VAL A 280 30.89 0.16 -14.46
N SER A 281 31.69 0.85 -13.65
CA SER A 281 33.14 0.70 -13.62
C SER A 281 33.61 0.70 -12.17
N GLU A 282 34.76 0.05 -11.91
CA GLU A 282 35.48 0.29 -10.67
C GLU A 282 35.82 1.78 -10.58
N GLY A 283 35.64 2.36 -9.40
CA GLY A 283 35.76 3.79 -9.17
C GLY A 283 36.33 4.10 -7.81
#